data_AF-A0A7V5P4Y7-F1
#
_entry.id   AF-A0A7V5P4Y7-F1
#
_cell.length_a   1.000
_cell.length_b   1.000
_cell.length_c   1.000
_cell.angle_alpha   90.00
_cell.angle_beta   90.00
_cell.angle_gamma   90.00
#
_symmetry.space_group_name_H-M   'P 1'
#
loop_
_entity.id
_entity.type
_entity.pdbx_description
1 polymer ?
#
loop_
_entity_poly.entity_id
_entity_poly.type
_entity_poly.pdbx_seq_one_letter_code
_entity_poly.pdbx_strand_id
1 'polypeptide(L)' 'MEFLFMYLFMVTQDVNFDDYFLDKTMRVDMYITGNYLEEVISLDEVVEE' A
#
# COMPACT_ATOMS: atom_id res chain seq x y z
N MET A 1 32.84 -16.43 -15.22
CA MET A 1 31.54 -16.47 -15.90
C MET A 1 30.38 -16.67 -14.93
N GLU A 2 30.48 -17.59 -13.95
CA GLU A 2 29.41 -17.79 -12.96
C GLU A 2 29.19 -16.59 -12.01
N PHE A 3 30.27 -15.94 -11.55
CA PHE A 3 30.17 -14.71 -10.74
C PHE A 3 29.53 -13.51 -11.47
N LEU A 4 29.59 -13.49 -12.81
CA LEU A 4 28.99 -12.43 -13.63
C LEU A 4 27.46 -12.58 -13.68
N PHE A 5 26.96 -13.82 -13.66
CA PHE A 5 25.53 -14.11 -13.62
C PHE A 5 24.89 -13.72 -12.29
N MET A 6 25.59 -13.89 -11.17
CA MET A 6 25.07 -13.53 -9.83
C MET A 6 24.89 -12.00 -9.67
N TYR A 7 25.70 -11.18 -10.35
CA TYR A 7 25.61 -9.71 -10.28
C TYR A 7 24.39 -9.16 -11.04
N LEU A 8 23.96 -9.84 -12.12
CA LEU A 8 22.80 -9.43 -12.93
C LEU A 8 21.45 -9.67 -12.24
N PHE A 9 21.40 -10.50 -11.19
CA PHE A 9 20.18 -10.73 -10.41
C PHE A 9 19.96 -9.71 -9.29
N MET A 10 20.91 -8.79 -9.06
CA MET A 10 20.71 -7.65 -8.15
C MET A 10 20.03 -6.47 -8.86
N VAL A 11 18.99 -6.75 -9.66
CA VAL A 11 18.00 -5.72 -9.99
C VAL A 11 17.23 -5.49 -8.69
N THR A 12 17.78 -4.61 -7.85
CA THR A 12 17.08 -4.07 -6.70
C THR A 12 15.81 -3.43 -7.25
N GLN A 13 14.64 -3.82 -6.73
CA GLN A 13 13.43 -3.06 -7.02
C GLN A 13 13.65 -1.65 -6.45
N ASP A 14 13.90 -0.70 -7.35
CA ASP A 14 13.99 0.72 -7.02
C ASP A 14 12.56 1.25 -6.86
N VAL A 15 11.89 0.82 -5.79
CA VAL A 15 10.59 1.34 -5.42
C VAL A 15 10.82 2.68 -4.75
N ASN A 16 10.66 3.75 -5.51
CA ASN A 16 10.70 5.09 -4.96
C ASN A 16 9.33 5.45 -4.37
N PHE A 17 9.33 5.92 -3.12
CA PHE A 17 8.12 6.37 -2.43
C PHE A 17 7.42 7.50 -3.20
N ASP A 18 8.20 8.43 -3.75
CA ASP A 18 7.71 9.64 -4.43
C ASP A 18 7.01 9.33 -5.76
N ASP A 19 7.17 8.11 -6.30
CA ASP A 19 6.46 7.66 -7.49
C ASP A 19 4.97 7.35 -7.19
N TYR A 20 4.62 7.10 -5.92
CA TYR A 20 3.30 6.60 -5.52
C TYR A 20 2.61 7.44 -4.44
N PHE A 21 3.39 8.11 -3.59
CA PHE A 21 2.89 8.77 -2.40
C PHE A 21 3.27 10.24 -2.40
N LEU A 22 2.36 11.07 -1.88
CA LEU A 22 2.65 12.44 -1.52
C LEU A 22 3.25 12.47 -0.11
N ASP A 23 3.98 13.54 0.23
CA ASP A 23 4.39 13.82 1.61
C ASP A 23 3.20 14.36 2.44
N LYS A 24 2.14 13.55 2.50
CA LYS A 24 0.86 13.78 3.18
C LYS A 24 0.22 12.44 3.55
N THR A 25 -0.75 12.47 4.46
CA THR A 25 -1.47 11.26 4.86
C THR A 25 -2.88 11.24 4.28
N MET A 26 -3.29 10.12 3.68
CA MET A 26 -4.69 9.86 3.34
C MET A 26 -5.34 9.13 4.52
N ARG A 27 -6.20 9.83 5.27
CA ARG A 27 -7.06 9.23 6.28
C ARG A 27 -8.34 8.72 5.63
N VAL A 28 -8.73 7.50 5.96
CA VAL A 28 -9.96 6.88 5.46
C VAL A 28 -10.85 6.56 6.65
N ASP A 29 -11.96 7.27 6.73
CA ASP A 29 -12.97 7.08 7.76
C ASP A 29 -13.99 6.05 7.24
N MET A 30 -14.28 5.04 8.06
CA MET A 30 -15.11 3.90 7.66
C MET A 30 -16.11 3.54 8.75
N TYR A 31 -17.27 3.04 8.33
CA TYR A 31 -18.19 2.33 9.20
C TYR A 31 -17.99 0.83 9.08
N ILE A 32 -17.89 0.18 10.23
CA ILE A 32 -17.91 -1.28 10.33
C ILE A 32 -19.20 -1.65 11.03
N THR A 33 -20.04 -2.40 10.33
CA THR A 33 -21.38 -2.78 10.80
C THR A 33 -21.60 -4.26 10.58
N GLY A 34 -22.50 -4.88 11.33
CA GLY A 34 -22.75 -6.30 11.18
C GLY A 34 -23.54 -6.91 12.32
N ASN A 35 -23.66 -8.23 12.28
CA ASN A 35 -24.30 -9.05 13.30
C ASN A 35 -23.51 -10.37 13.46
N TYR A 36 -24.09 -11.35 14.16
CA TYR A 36 -23.41 -12.62 14.45
C TYR A 36 -23.19 -13.53 13.23
N LEU A 37 -23.79 -13.22 12.07
CA LEU A 37 -23.66 -13.97 10.82
C LEU A 37 -22.76 -13.27 9.79
N GLU A 38 -22.70 -11.94 9.79
CA GLU A 38 -22.00 -11.18 8.76
C GLU A 38 -21.48 -9.82 9.23
N GLU A 39 -20.50 -9.31 8.50
CA GLU A 39 -19.87 -8.00 8.69
C GLU A 39 -19.78 -7.26 7.35
N VAL A 40 -20.03 -5.95 7.41
CA VAL A 40 -20.04 -5.02 6.29
C VAL A 40 -19.15 -3.83 6.64
N ILE A 41 -18.16 -3.58 5.79
CA ILE A 41 -17.27 -2.42 5.87
C ILE A 41 -17.68 -1.45 4.77
N SER A 42 -18.04 -0.23 5.12
CA SER A 42 -18.42 0.81 4.17
C SER A 42 -17.57 2.07 4.36
N LEU A 43 -17.18 2.67 3.24
CA LEU A 43 -16.48 3.94 3.20
C LEU A 43 -17.42 5.08 3.64
N ASP A 44 -16.94 5.94 4.54
CA ASP A 44 -17.62 7.19 4.91
C ASP A 44 -16.96 8.38 4.19
N GLU A 45 -15.72 8.70 4.57
CA GLU A 45 -14.98 9.87 4.10
C GLU A 45 -13.51 9.55 3.82
N VAL A 46 -12.91 10.29 2.89
CA VAL A 46 -11.46 10.30 2.65
C VAL A 46 -10.95 11.72 2.88
N VAL A 47 -10.00 11.87 3.79
CA VAL A 47 -9.45 13.16 4.24
C VAL A 47 -7.94 13.18 3.99
N GLU A 48 -7.42 14.36 3.65
CA GLU A 48 -5.98 14.62 3.57
C GLU A 48 -5.50 15.31 4.85
N GLU A 49 -4.44 14.78 5.47
CA GLU A 49 -3.76 15.34 6.65
C GLU A 49 -2.32 15.77 6.35
#